data_AF-A0A357ZY52-F1
#
_entry.id   AF-A0A357ZY52-F1
#
_cell.length_a   1.000
_cell.length_b   1.000
_cell.length_c   1.000
_cell.angle_alpha   90.00
_cell.angle_beta   90.00
_cell.angle_gamma   90.00
#
_symmetry.space_group_name_H-M   'P 1'
#
loop_
_entity.id
_entity.type
_entity.pdbx_description
1 polymer ?
#
loop_
_entity_poly.entity_id
_entity_poly.type
_entity_poly.pdbx_seq_one_letter_code
_entity_poly.pdbx_strand_id
1 'polypeptide(L)' 'VMYLEGHIADEVVADALRSLKSKHAEVKFMGSYPAAGEHGHALRQEVADAQDKAADWITELRNRVD' A
#
# COMPACT_ATOMS: atom_id res chain seq x y z
N VAL A 1 -16.73 -0.22 -8.70
CA VAL A 1 -15.33 -0.31 -9.17
C VAL A 1 -14.55 0.78 -8.47
N MET A 2 -13.42 0.46 -7.84
CA MET A 2 -12.56 1.44 -7.16
C MET A 2 -11.17 1.43 -7.80
N TYR A 3 -10.50 2.57 -7.77
CA TYR A 3 -9.12 2.71 -8.22
C TYR A 3 -8.25 3.02 -7.00
N LEU A 4 -7.06 2.43 -6.95
CA LEU A 4 -6.10 2.56 -5.86
C LEU A 4 -4.76 2.97 -6.47
N GLU A 5 -4.09 3.91 -5.83
CA GLU A 5 -2.70 4.27 -6.15
C GLU A 5 -1.76 3.32 -5.41
N GLY A 6 -0.76 2.79 -6.13
CA GLY A 6 0.16 1.77 -5.64
C GLY A 6 0.10 0.47 -6.44
N HIS A 7 1.08 -0.40 -6.22
CA HIS A 7 1.21 -1.69 -6.88
C HIS A 7 0.79 -2.82 -5.94
N ILE A 8 0.28 -3.93 -6.48
CA ILE A 8 -0.02 -5.14 -5.69
C ILE A 8 1.21 -5.74 -4.98
N ALA A 9 2.41 -5.32 -5.38
CA ALA A 9 3.67 -5.72 -4.75
C ALA A 9 3.97 -4.90 -3.50
N ASP A 10 3.30 -3.77 -3.31
CA ASP A 10 3.42 -2.94 -2.14
C ASP A 10 2.63 -3.60 -1.00
N GLU A 11 3.30 -3.86 0.12
CA GLU A 11 2.73 -4.61 1.24
C GLU A 11 1.45 -3.97 1.80
N VAL A 12 1.40 -2.63 1.84
CA VAL A 12 0.22 -1.86 2.28
C VAL A 12 -0.98 -2.08 1.35
N VAL A 13 -0.76 -2.11 0.03
CA VAL A 13 -1.84 -2.34 -0.94
C VAL A 13 -2.33 -3.80 -0.84
N ALA A 14 -1.41 -4.74 -0.66
CA ALA A 14 -1.75 -6.14 -0.44
C ALA A 14 -2.58 -6.32 0.85
N ASP A 15 -2.21 -5.67 1.95
CA ASP A 15 -2.94 -5.77 3.22
C ASP A 15 -4.30 -5.04 3.19
N ALA A 16 -4.37 -3.89 2.49
CA ALA A 16 -5.63 -3.21 2.23
C ALA A 16 -6.59 -4.10 1.44
N LEU A 17 -6.11 -4.77 0.38
CA LEU A 17 -6.91 -5.73 -0.40
C LEU A 17 -7.31 -6.96 0.42
N ARG A 18 -6.43 -7.44 1.31
CA ARG A 18 -6.74 -8.53 2.25
C ARG A 18 -7.87 -8.14 3.19
N SER A 19 -7.81 -6.94 3.74
CA SER A 19 -8.85 -6.37 4.61
C SER A 19 -10.18 -6.19 3.87
N LEU A 20 -10.15 -5.72 2.62
CA LEU A 20 -11.35 -5.58 1.79
C LEU A 20 -11.99 -6.93 1.48
N LYS A 21 -11.19 -7.93 1.09
CA LYS A 21 -11.67 -9.30 0.83
C LYS A 21 -12.26 -9.96 2.08
N SER A 22 -11.65 -9.71 3.25
CA SER A 22 -12.09 -10.31 4.51
C SER A 22 -13.37 -9.68 5.06
N LYS A 23 -13.54 -8.36 4.92
CA LYS A 23 -14.59 -7.61 5.63
C LYS A 23 -15.79 -7.18 4.78
N HIS A 24 -15.64 -7.03 3.46
CA HIS A 24 -16.65 -6.30 2.67
C HIS A 24 -17.25 -7.10 1.50
N ALA A 25 -16.47 -7.79 0.67
CA ALA A 25 -16.99 -8.56 -0.48
C ALA A 25 -15.91 -9.41 -1.17
N GLU A 26 -16.31 -10.28 -2.10
CA GLU A 26 -15.40 -10.82 -3.11
C GLU A 26 -14.82 -9.68 -3.97
N VAL A 27 -13.51 -9.50 -3.91
CA VAL A 27 -12.78 -8.50 -4.69
C VAL A 27 -12.21 -9.15 -5.94
N LYS A 28 -12.57 -8.62 -7.12
CA LYS A 28 -11.96 -9.02 -8.40
C LYS A 28 -10.81 -8.07 -8.74
N PHE A 29 -9.59 -8.60 -8.77
CA PHE A 29 -8.41 -7.85 -9.17
C PHE A 29 -8.32 -7.73 -10.70
N MET A 30 -8.28 -6.50 -11.20
CA MET A 30 -8.23 -6.21 -12.65
C MET A 30 -6.83 -5.89 -13.17
N GLY A 31 -5.80 -6.11 -12.34
CA GLY A 31 -4.40 -5.81 -12.66
C GLY A 31 -3.92 -4.49 -12.05
N SER A 32 -2.63 -4.45 -11.73
CA SER A 32 -1.90 -3.20 -11.48
C SER A 32 -1.33 -2.75 -12.81
N TYR A 33 -1.64 -1.52 -13.21
CA TYR A 33 -1.13 -0.91 -14.43
C TYR A 33 -0.38 0.38 -14.07
N PRO A 34 0.66 0.75 -14.82
CA PRO A 34 1.29 2.05 -14.67
C PRO A 34 0.22 3.12 -14.78
N ALA A 35 0.18 4.06 -13.82
CA ALA A 35 -0.67 5.22 -13.93
C ALA A 35 -0.35 5.91 -15.26
N ALA A 36 -1.36 6.11 -16.11
CA ALA A 36 -1.17 6.78 -17.39
C ALA A 36 -0.87 8.26 -17.12
N GLY A 37 0.42 8.60 -17.00
CA GLY A 37 0.90 9.97 -16.77
C GLY A 37 2.33 10.02 -16.24
N GLU A 38 3.00 11.16 -16.47
CA GLU A 38 4.42 11.45 -16.15
C GLU A 38 4.80 11.30 -14.67
N HIS A 39 3.83 11.15 -13.76
CA HIS A 39 4.02 11.19 -12.31
C HIS A 39 4.29 9.83 -11.66
N GLY A 40 4.30 8.74 -12.43
CA GLY A 40 4.39 7.38 -11.88
C GLY A 40 5.69 7.05 -11.14
N HIS A 41 6.79 7.77 -11.41
CA HIS A 41 8.09 7.50 -10.78
C HIS A 41 8.32 8.30 -9.49
N ALA A 42 7.92 9.57 -9.46
CA ALA A 42 8.02 10.41 -8.27
C ALA A 42 7.09 9.92 -7.16
N LEU A 43 5.85 9.57 -7.52
CA LEU A 43 4.87 9.03 -6.58
C LEU A 43 5.32 7.69 -5.97
N ARG A 44 6.02 6.84 -6.74
CA ARG A 44 6.56 5.57 -6.22
C ARG A 44 7.61 5.80 -5.13
N GLN A 45 8.47 6.81 -5.31
CA GLN A 45 9.52 7.11 -4.36
C GLN A 45 8.94 7.72 -3.06
N GLU A 46 7.96 8.61 -3.18
CA GLU A 46 7.23 9.17 -2.03
C GLU A 46 6.49 8.09 -1.22
N VAL A 47 5.89 7.10 -1.91
CA VAL A 47 5.21 5.97 -1.25
C VAL A 47 6.22 5.06 -0.54
N ALA A 48 7.38 4.77 -1.15
CA ALA A 48 8.43 4.00 -0.51
C ALA A 48 8.98 4.71 0.75
N ASP A 49 9.25 6.01 0.66
CA ASP A 49 9.71 6.80 1.81
C ASP A 49 8.68 6.85 2.95
N ALA A 50 7.39 6.87 2.61
CA ALA A 50 6.30 6.82 3.59
C ALA A 50 6.20 5.43 4.26
N GLN A 51 6.50 4.35 3.52
CA GLN A 51 6.53 2.98 4.07
C GLN A 51 7.67 2.81 5.07
N ASP A 52 8.88 3.25 4.73
CA ASP A 52 10.04 3.16 5.62
C ASP A 52 9.78 3.91 6.94
N LYS A 53 9.23 5.13 6.87
CA LYS A 53 8.84 5.91 8.05
C LYS A 53 7.77 5.21 8.90
N ALA A 54 6.81 4.55 8.28
CA ALA A 54 5.78 3.81 9.01
C ALA A 54 6.36 2.58 9.71
N ALA A 55 7.27 1.85 9.07
CA ALA A 55 7.96 0.71 9.65
C ALA A 55 8.85 1.11 10.84
N ASP A 56 9.59 2.22 10.71
CA ASP A 56 10.40 2.79 11.79
C ASP A 56 9.52 3.16 12.99
N TRP A 57 8.38 3.81 12.75
CA TRP A 57 7.45 4.21 13.80
C TRP A 57 6.85 3.01 14.56
N ILE A 58 6.46 1.94 13.85
CA ILE A 58 5.98 0.71 14.48
C ILE A 58 7.07 0.05 15.32
N THR A 59 8.32 0.07 14.84
CA THR A 59 9.47 -0.46 15.59
C THR A 59 9.70 0.35 16.87
N GLU A 60 9.63 1.68 16.79
CA GLU A 60 9.71 2.55 17.98
C GLU A 60 8.60 2.26 18.99
N LEU A 61 7.36 2.11 18.53
CA LEU A 61 6.23 1.80 19.39
C LEU A 61 6.39 0.45 20.11
N ARG A 62 6.92 -0.58 19.43
CA ARG A 62 7.19 -1.89 20.04
C ARG A 62 8.26 -1.79 21.13
N ASN A 63 9.35 -1.07 20.85
CA ASN A 63 10.44 -0.85 21.81
C ASN A 63 10.03 -0.09 23.07
N ARG A 64 8.86 0.57 23.08
CA ARG A 64 8.33 1.31 24.24
C ARG A 64 7.44 0.47 25.14
N VAL A 65 7.01 -0.69 24.65
CA VAL A 65 6.10 -1.59 25.38
C VAL A 65 6.85 -2.77 25.99
N ASP A 66 8.03 -3.10 25.44
CA ASP A 66 9.05 -3.96 26.06
C ASP A 66 9.87 -3.19 27.13
#